data_AF-A0A0L6V5L6-F1
#
_entry.id   AF-A0A0L6V5L6-F1
#
_cell.length_a   1.000
_cell.length_b   1.000
_cell.length_c   1.000
_cell.angle_alpha   90.00
_cell.angle_beta   90.00
_cell.angle_gamma   90.00
#
_symmetry.space_group_name_H-M   'P 1'
#
loop_
_entity.id
_entity.type
_entity.pdbx_description
1 polymer ?
#
loop_
_entity_poly.entity_id
_entity_poly.type
_entity_poly.pdbx_seq_one_letter_code
_entity_poly.pdbx_strand_id
1 'polypeptide(L)'
;MDMLNARLDELMCMMGKENAQQLATEKTLRKTQASLNTTADQQNPAPALALALAPASNPMMLSKPQTFDGTRGAAAEVFAGQIGLHAVTYPERFPTDASKVVFTVLFMKDYAATWSQPYLEKVFNREPVVFNDFLKNFRSSFFDHNCRHCAEVALWNLQYWKCVGLHAGL
;
A
#
# COMPACT_ATOMS: atom_id res chain seq x y z
N MET A 1 -24.59 1.77 10.38
CA MET A 1 -24.13 1.18 9.10
C MET A 1 -24.26 2.21 7.98
N ASP A 2 -25.42 2.83 7.77
CA ASP A 2 -25.69 3.72 6.62
C ASP A 2 -24.80 4.98 6.54
N MET A 3 -24.52 5.63 7.66
CA MET A 3 -23.65 6.81 7.70
C MET A 3 -22.20 6.51 7.33
N LEU A 4 -21.72 5.30 7.66
CA LEU A 4 -20.36 4.87 7.33
C LEU A 4 -20.24 4.60 5.82
N ASN A 5 -21.23 3.94 5.24
CA ASN A 5 -21.28 3.66 3.81
C ASN A 5 -21.41 4.95 2.98
N ALA A 6 -22.27 5.89 3.40
CA ALA A 6 -22.39 7.18 2.73
C ALA A 6 -21.08 7.98 2.73
N ARG A 7 -20.34 7.97 3.85
CA ARG A 7 -19.01 8.60 3.94
C ARG A 7 -17.96 7.89 3.07
N LEU A 8 -18.09 6.58 2.90
CA LEU A 8 -17.20 5.77 2.06
C LEU A 8 -17.42 6.05 0.57
N ASP A 9 -18.68 6.19 0.15
CA ASP A 9 -19.06 6.58 -1.22
C ASP A 9 -18.61 8.01 -1.57
N GLU A 10 -18.77 8.95 -0.64
CA GLU A 10 -18.28 10.32 -0.81
C GLU A 10 -16.76 10.35 -1.04
N LEU A 11 -16.02 9.54 -0.28
CA LEU A 11 -14.58 9.41 -0.40
C LEU A 11 -14.17 8.77 -1.73
N MET A 12 -14.88 7.73 -2.18
CA MET A 12 -14.65 7.12 -3.49
C MET A 12 -14.90 8.12 -4.64
N CYS A 13 -15.92 8.97 -4.49
CA CYS A 13 -16.22 10.02 -5.44
C CYS A 13 -15.14 11.11 -5.48
N MET A 14 -14.64 11.55 -4.32
CA MET A 14 -13.55 12.52 -4.23
C MET A 14 -12.25 11.99 -4.84
N MET A 15 -11.88 10.75 -4.54
CA MET A 15 -10.69 10.11 -5.09
C MET A 15 -10.79 9.94 -6.61
N GLY A 16 -11.98 9.63 -7.14
CA GLY A 16 -12.22 9.59 -8.58
C GLY A 16 -12.05 10.94 -9.27
N LYS A 17 -12.50 12.04 -8.64
CA LYS A 17 -12.36 13.41 -9.17
C LYS A 17 -10.90 13.86 -9.20
N GLU A 18 -10.14 13.60 -8.15
CA GLU A 18 -8.72 13.95 -8.06
C GLU A 18 -7.90 13.19 -9.11
N ASN A 19 -8.18 11.88 -9.30
CA ASN A 19 -7.55 11.07 -10.33
C ASN A 19 -7.83 11.57 -11.76
N ALA A 20 -9.09 11.98 -12.03
CA ALA A 20 -9.44 12.57 -13.32
C ALA A 20 -8.74 13.91 -13.58
N GLN A 21 -8.62 14.76 -12.54
CA GLN A 21 -7.92 16.03 -12.60
C GLN A 21 -6.40 15.84 -12.80
N GLN A 22 -5.82 14.83 -12.16
CA GLN A 22 -4.41 14.50 -12.32
C GLN A 22 -4.10 13.96 -13.72
N LEU A 23 -4.95 13.09 -14.27
CA LEU A 23 -4.82 12.61 -15.64
C LEU A 23 -4.95 13.75 -16.67
N ALA A 24 -5.82 14.74 -16.42
CA ALA A 24 -5.94 15.93 -17.27
C ALA A 24 -4.68 16.81 -17.21
N THR A 25 -4.09 16.93 -16.03
CA THR A 25 -2.83 17.67 -15.80
C THR A 25 -1.66 16.97 -16.48
N GLU A 26 -1.56 15.64 -16.35
CA GLU A 26 -0.52 14.83 -16.99
C GLU A 26 -0.65 14.84 -18.52
N LYS A 27 -1.87 14.73 -19.06
CA LYS A 27 -2.12 14.87 -20.51
C LYS A 27 -1.70 16.24 -21.03
N THR A 28 -1.98 17.30 -20.28
CA THR A 28 -1.56 18.65 -20.63
C THR A 28 -0.03 18.75 -20.63
N LEU A 29 0.64 18.20 -19.62
CA LEU A 29 2.09 18.19 -19.51
C LEU A 29 2.74 17.40 -20.65
N ARG A 30 2.22 16.22 -20.97
CA ARG A 30 2.66 15.41 -22.13
C ARG A 30 2.45 16.13 -23.46
N LYS A 31 1.33 16.83 -23.64
CA LYS A 31 1.06 17.61 -24.87
C LYS A 31 2.03 18.78 -25.01
N THR A 32 2.27 19.52 -23.93
CA THR A 32 3.25 20.61 -23.91
C THR A 32 4.66 20.09 -24.19
N GLN A 33 5.04 18.95 -23.60
CA GLN A 33 6.33 18.30 -23.89
C GLN A 33 6.44 17.86 -25.35
N ALA A 34 5.39 17.27 -25.92
CA ALA A 34 5.36 16.89 -27.33
C ALA A 34 5.52 18.11 -28.25
N SER A 35 4.83 19.22 -27.93
CA SER A 35 4.95 20.49 -28.67
C SER A 35 6.37 21.06 -28.62
N LEU A 36 7.05 20.99 -27.47
CA LEU A 36 8.45 21.43 -27.34
C LEU A 36 9.39 20.53 -28.15
N ASN A 37 9.14 19.22 -28.16
CA ASN A 37 9.93 18.27 -28.95
C ASN A 37 9.71 18.44 -30.46
N THR A 38 8.55 18.94 -30.90
CA THR A 38 8.26 19.19 -32.34
C THR A 38 8.97 20.46 -32.85
N THR A 39 9.44 21.35 -31.98
CA THR A 39 10.21 22.55 -32.34
C THR A 39 11.71 22.27 -32.50
N ALA A 40 12.19 21.09 -32.07
CA ALA A 40 13.61 20.71 -32.17
C ALA A 40 14.04 20.15 -33.55
N ASP A 41 13.09 19.80 -34.43
CA ASP A 41 13.36 19.17 -35.73
C ASP A 41 13.66 20.15 -36.90
N GLN A 42 13.83 21.46 -36.65
CA GLN A 42 14.14 22.45 -37.71
C GLN A 42 15.55 23.05 -37.69
N GLN A 43 16.54 22.44 -37.02
CA GLN A 43 17.96 22.76 -37.29
C GLN A 43 18.82 21.49 -37.47
N ASN A 44 19.42 21.38 -38.65
CA ASN A 44 20.29 20.31 -39.16
C ASN A 44 21.77 20.43 -38.65
N PRO A 45 22.72 19.53 -38.96
CA PRO A 45 23.10 18.34 -38.18
C PRO A 45 24.57 18.33 -37.68
N ALA A 46 24.88 17.59 -36.60
CA ALA A 46 26.22 17.03 -36.32
C ALA A 46 26.13 15.87 -35.31
N PRO A 47 27.03 14.86 -35.37
CA PRO A 47 26.78 13.54 -34.80
C PRO A 47 27.31 13.43 -33.37
N ALA A 48 26.45 13.14 -32.40
CA ALA A 48 26.91 12.68 -31.10
C ALA A 48 25.87 11.77 -30.44
N LEU A 49 26.20 10.48 -30.48
CA LEU A 49 25.85 9.43 -29.51
C LEU A 49 24.37 9.27 -29.16
N ALA A 50 23.78 8.25 -29.80
CA ALA A 50 22.58 7.58 -29.35
C ALA A 50 22.74 7.10 -27.89
N LEU A 51 22.20 7.86 -26.94
CA LEU A 51 21.76 7.31 -25.67
C LEU A 51 20.30 6.94 -25.83
N ALA A 52 20.08 5.65 -26.06
CA ALA A 52 18.77 5.03 -26.18
C ALA A 52 17.89 5.45 -24.99
N LEU A 53 16.82 6.19 -25.28
CA LEU A 53 15.72 6.40 -24.34
C LEU A 53 15.15 5.03 -23.99
N ALA A 54 15.21 4.69 -22.70
CA ALA A 54 14.67 3.45 -22.15
C ALA A 54 13.18 3.31 -22.54
N PRO A 55 12.71 2.09 -22.82
CA PRO A 55 11.32 1.86 -23.19
C PRO A 55 10.40 2.30 -22.04
N ALA A 56 9.32 3.00 -22.39
CA ALA A 56 8.29 3.38 -21.44
C ALA A 56 7.79 2.14 -20.69
N SER A 57 7.97 2.14 -19.37
CA SER A 57 7.55 1.05 -18.51
C SER A 57 6.04 0.83 -18.64
N ASN A 58 5.63 -0.38 -18.99
CA ASN A 58 4.23 -0.79 -18.81
C ASN A 58 3.88 -0.59 -17.33
N PRO A 59 2.76 0.07 -16.98
CA PRO A 59 2.40 0.22 -15.58
C PRO A 59 2.23 -1.18 -14.99
N MET A 60 3.18 -1.57 -14.13
CA MET A 60 3.18 -2.85 -13.45
C MET A 60 1.87 -2.95 -12.68
N MET A 61 0.96 -3.83 -13.10
CA MET A 61 -0.39 -3.92 -12.54
C MET A 61 -0.36 -4.80 -11.29
N LEU A 62 -0.42 -4.19 -10.12
CA LEU A 62 -0.55 -4.91 -8.86
C LEU A 62 -2.00 -5.40 -8.68
N SER A 63 -2.15 -6.61 -8.16
CA SER A 63 -3.44 -7.12 -7.74
C SER A 63 -4.02 -6.29 -6.60
N LYS A 64 -5.35 -6.19 -6.54
CA LYS A 64 -6.07 -5.53 -5.44
C LYS A 64 -5.63 -6.15 -4.09
N PRO A 65 -5.28 -5.33 -3.07
CA PRO A 65 -4.98 -5.84 -1.73
C PRO A 65 -6.10 -6.70 -1.19
N GLN A 66 -5.74 -7.70 -0.41
CA GLN A 66 -6.72 -8.54 0.27
C GLN A 66 -7.30 -7.79 1.47
N THR A 67 -8.58 -8.02 1.76
CA THR A 67 -9.23 -7.43 2.93
C THR A 67 -8.67 -8.02 4.22
N PHE A 68 -8.48 -7.17 5.24
CA PHE A 68 -7.92 -7.53 6.54
C PHE A 68 -8.94 -7.33 7.66
N ASP A 69 -9.22 -8.37 8.43
CA ASP A 69 -10.20 -8.36 9.53
C ASP A 69 -9.62 -7.98 10.89
N GLY A 70 -8.30 -7.88 11.01
CA GLY A 70 -7.62 -7.67 12.28
C GLY A 70 -6.93 -8.91 12.85
N THR A 71 -6.87 -10.02 12.10
CA THR A 71 -6.11 -11.21 12.48
C THR A 71 -4.64 -10.86 12.75
N ARG A 72 -4.13 -11.21 13.94
CA ARG A 72 -2.75 -10.91 14.33
C ARG A 72 -1.72 -11.84 13.65
N GLY A 73 -0.46 -11.41 13.63
CA GLY A 73 0.68 -12.19 13.12
C GLY A 73 0.82 -12.12 11.61
N ALA A 74 1.12 -13.25 10.98
CA ALA A 74 1.50 -13.31 9.56
C ALA A 74 0.49 -12.64 8.62
N ALA A 75 -0.82 -12.74 8.89
CA ALA A 75 -1.85 -12.08 8.09
C ALA A 75 -1.70 -10.54 8.08
N ALA A 76 -1.37 -9.94 9.24
CA ALA A 76 -1.14 -8.51 9.36
C ALA A 76 0.14 -8.06 8.64
N GLU A 77 1.19 -8.89 8.69
CA GLU A 77 2.45 -8.64 7.98
C GLU A 77 2.26 -8.66 6.46
N VAL A 78 1.57 -9.69 5.94
CA VAL A 78 1.24 -9.79 4.50
C VAL A 78 0.40 -8.60 4.05
N PHE A 79 -0.61 -8.23 4.84
CA PHE A 79 -1.44 -7.06 4.54
C PHE A 79 -0.61 -5.77 4.48
N ALA A 80 0.22 -5.51 5.50
CA ALA A 80 1.10 -4.34 5.51
C ALA A 80 2.09 -4.33 4.32
N GLY A 81 2.58 -5.50 3.93
CA GLY A 81 3.43 -5.65 2.75
C GLY A 81 2.70 -5.28 1.45
N GLN A 82 1.46 -5.74 1.27
CA GLN A 82 0.63 -5.39 0.10
C GLN A 82 0.36 -3.88 0.03
N ILE A 83 -0.02 -3.26 1.16
CA ILE A 83 -0.25 -1.81 1.23
C ILE A 83 1.02 -1.03 0.90
N GLY A 84 2.15 -1.41 1.51
CA GLY A 84 3.43 -0.79 1.23
C GLY A 84 3.82 -0.91 -0.24
N LEU A 85 3.61 -2.08 -0.84
CA LEU A 85 3.90 -2.32 -2.25
C LEU A 85 3.05 -1.43 -3.18
N HIS A 86 1.74 -1.30 -2.92
CA HIS A 86 0.88 -0.38 -3.69
C HIS A 86 1.33 1.08 -3.56
N ALA A 87 1.69 1.52 -2.36
CA ALA A 87 2.12 2.89 -2.11
C ALA A 87 3.43 3.23 -2.84
N VAL A 88 4.39 2.31 -2.92
CA VAL A 88 5.66 2.54 -3.62
C VAL A 88 5.55 2.38 -5.13
N THR A 89 4.68 1.50 -5.62
CA THR A 89 4.50 1.27 -7.05
C THR A 89 3.68 2.38 -7.72
N TYR A 90 2.74 2.99 -6.98
CA TYR A 90 1.89 4.08 -7.50
C TYR A 90 2.00 5.35 -6.63
N PRO A 91 3.19 5.96 -6.52
CA PRO A 91 3.38 7.12 -5.64
C PRO A 91 2.48 8.30 -6.02
N GLU A 92 2.19 8.47 -7.31
CA GLU A 92 1.31 9.53 -7.82
C GLU A 92 -0.15 9.37 -7.37
N ARG A 93 -0.60 8.14 -7.06
CA ARG A 93 -1.96 7.88 -6.54
C ARG A 93 -2.06 8.12 -5.04
N PHE A 94 -0.92 8.21 -4.35
CA PHE A 94 -0.86 8.40 -2.90
C PHE A 94 0.04 9.58 -2.52
N PRO A 95 -0.24 10.80 -3.02
CA PRO A 95 0.64 11.95 -2.85
C PRO A 95 0.71 12.44 -1.40
N THR A 96 -0.28 12.06 -0.56
CA THR A 96 -0.37 12.50 0.84
C THR A 96 -0.42 11.30 1.79
N ASP A 97 0.00 11.51 3.03
CA ASP A 97 -0.12 10.48 4.06
C ASP A 97 -1.57 10.12 4.38
N ALA A 98 -2.48 11.09 4.32
CA ALA A 98 -3.92 10.86 4.42
C ALA A 98 -4.42 9.90 3.33
N SER A 99 -4.01 10.07 2.07
CA SER A 99 -4.41 9.18 0.97
C SER A 99 -3.93 7.73 1.18
N LYS A 100 -2.73 7.53 1.74
CA LYS A 100 -2.20 6.19 2.09
C LYS A 100 -2.98 5.55 3.23
N VAL A 101 -3.31 6.31 4.28
CA VAL A 101 -4.12 5.83 5.40
C VAL A 101 -5.51 5.42 4.92
N VAL A 102 -6.18 6.30 4.17
CA VAL A 102 -7.50 6.03 3.60
C VAL A 102 -7.50 4.78 2.73
N PHE A 103 -6.51 4.66 1.83
CA PHE A 103 -6.34 3.46 1.03
C PHE A 103 -6.20 2.21 1.88
N THR A 104 -5.40 2.26 2.94
CA THR A 104 -5.24 1.13 3.86
C THR A 104 -6.54 0.75 4.53
N VAL A 105 -7.28 1.73 5.06
CA VAL A 105 -8.54 1.50 5.78
C VAL A 105 -9.64 0.96 4.86
N LEU A 106 -9.62 1.29 3.57
CA LEU A 106 -10.58 0.76 2.59
C LEU A 106 -10.55 -0.78 2.50
N PHE A 107 -9.43 -1.40 2.86
CA PHE A 107 -9.26 -2.85 2.89
C PHE A 107 -9.42 -3.44 4.30
N MET A 108 -9.71 -2.64 5.31
CA MET A 108 -9.96 -3.13 6.67
C MET A 108 -11.44 -3.45 6.86
N LYS A 109 -11.72 -4.56 7.54
CA LYS A 109 -13.07 -4.97 7.94
C LYS A 109 -13.11 -5.36 9.42
N ASP A 110 -14.30 -5.57 9.95
CA ASP A 110 -14.53 -6.10 11.30
C ASP A 110 -13.75 -5.37 12.40
N TYR A 111 -12.89 -6.09 13.13
CA TYR A 111 -12.09 -5.52 14.21
C TYR A 111 -11.09 -4.48 13.70
N ALA A 112 -10.44 -4.71 12.56
CA ALA A 112 -9.53 -3.72 11.96
C ALA A 112 -10.24 -2.42 11.53
N ALA A 113 -11.46 -2.52 11.01
CA ALA A 113 -12.26 -1.34 10.66
C ALA A 113 -12.63 -0.50 11.89
N THR A 114 -12.94 -1.16 13.01
CA THR A 114 -13.21 -0.48 14.29
C THR A 114 -11.95 0.17 14.85
N TRP A 115 -10.82 -0.55 14.83
CA TRP A 115 -9.53 -0.06 15.31
C TRP A 115 -9.05 1.18 14.54
N SER A 116 -9.34 1.27 13.24
CA SER A 116 -8.88 2.37 12.39
C SER A 116 -9.75 3.63 12.43
N GLN A 117 -10.90 3.60 13.09
CA GLN A 117 -11.84 4.73 13.19
C GLN A 117 -11.18 6.06 13.59
N PRO A 118 -10.29 6.13 14.61
CA PRO A 118 -9.70 7.41 15.02
C PRO A 118 -8.85 8.06 13.93
N TYR A 119 -8.24 7.28 13.04
CA TYR A 119 -7.46 7.81 11.92
C TYR A 119 -8.36 8.32 10.80
N LEU A 120 -9.46 7.62 10.51
CA LEU A 120 -10.46 8.10 9.56
C LEU A 120 -11.08 9.41 10.03
N GLU A 121 -11.41 9.52 11.31
CA GLU A 121 -11.97 10.75 11.89
C GLU A 121 -11.01 11.94 11.72
N LYS A 122 -9.72 11.74 12.01
CA LYS A 122 -8.70 12.76 11.73
C LYS A 122 -8.66 13.17 10.26
N VAL A 123 -8.68 12.21 9.34
CA VAL A 123 -8.71 12.52 7.90
C VAL A 123 -9.96 13.31 7.52
N PHE A 124 -11.14 12.95 8.04
CA PHE A 124 -12.39 13.66 7.78
C PHE A 124 -12.40 15.08 8.34
N ASN A 125 -11.79 15.28 9.51
CA ASN A 125 -11.64 16.59 10.14
C ASN A 125 -10.49 17.41 9.52
N ARG A 126 -9.79 16.88 8.50
CA ARG A 126 -8.60 17.47 7.87
C ARG A 126 -7.47 17.72 8.88
N GLU A 127 -7.45 16.95 9.96
CA GLU A 127 -6.34 16.94 10.90
C GLU A 127 -5.15 16.22 10.26
N PRO A 128 -3.91 16.64 10.57
CA PRO A 128 -2.73 16.00 10.04
C PRO A 128 -2.66 14.54 10.52
N VAL A 129 -2.48 13.62 9.57
CA VAL A 129 -2.21 12.20 9.83
C VAL A 129 -0.89 11.85 9.16
N VAL A 130 0.01 11.24 9.92
CA VAL A 130 1.31 10.77 9.44
C VAL A 130 1.21 9.26 9.20
N PHE A 131 1.50 8.84 7.98
CA PHE A 131 1.33 7.43 7.57
C PHE A 131 2.26 6.50 8.34
N ASN A 132 3.47 6.98 8.66
CA ASN A 132 4.44 6.22 9.44
C ASN A 132 3.96 5.97 10.89
N ASP A 133 3.28 6.95 11.51
CA ASP A 133 2.72 6.78 12.85
C ASP A 133 1.55 5.79 12.84
N PHE A 134 0.71 5.85 11.80
CA PHE A 134 -0.32 4.84 11.56
C PHE A 134 0.28 3.43 11.44
N LEU A 135 1.32 3.25 10.61
CA LEU A 135 1.98 1.95 10.45
C LEU A 135 2.64 1.47 11.74
N LYS A 136 3.25 2.35 12.52
CA LYS A 136 3.83 2.00 13.82
C LYS A 136 2.77 1.44 14.77
N ASN A 137 1.63 2.11 14.88
CA ASN A 137 0.53 1.66 15.73
C ASN A 137 -0.13 0.39 15.19
N PHE A 138 -0.25 0.25 13.87
CA PHE A 138 -0.72 -0.97 13.21
C PHE A 138 0.17 -2.17 13.57
N ARG A 139 1.49 -2.04 13.40
CA ARG A 139 2.45 -3.08 13.76
C ARG A 139 2.37 -3.43 15.23
N SER A 140 2.31 -2.43 16.11
CA SER A 140 2.16 -2.68 17.55
C SER A 140 0.88 -3.46 17.87
N SER A 141 -0.23 -3.17 17.19
CA SER A 141 -1.55 -3.75 17.46
C SER A 141 -1.74 -5.16 16.88
N PHE A 142 -1.14 -5.43 15.71
CA PHE A 142 -1.45 -6.62 14.92
C PHE A 142 -0.26 -7.53 14.62
N PHE A 143 0.98 -7.07 14.70
CA PHE A 143 2.11 -7.97 14.47
C PHE A 143 2.26 -8.93 15.65
N ASP A 144 2.71 -10.15 15.35
CA ASP A 144 3.05 -11.10 16.39
C ASP A 144 4.47 -10.84 16.88
N HIS A 145 4.58 -10.05 17.95
CA HIS A 145 5.87 -9.78 18.60
C HIS A 145 6.46 -11.01 19.29
N ASN A 146 5.68 -12.09 19.44
CA ASN A 146 6.09 -13.32 20.09
C ASN A 146 6.38 -14.45 19.10
N CYS A 147 6.37 -14.18 17.79
CA CYS A 147 6.55 -15.18 16.74
C CYS A 147 7.82 -16.02 16.93
N ARG A 148 8.91 -15.38 17.39
CA ARG A 148 10.16 -16.06 17.73
C ARG A 148 10.02 -17.01 18.92
N HIS A 149 9.41 -16.57 20.01
CA HIS A 149 9.20 -17.40 21.19
C HIS A 149 8.26 -18.57 20.86
N CYS A 150 7.20 -18.32 20.10
CA CYS A 150 6.29 -19.35 19.60
C CYS A 150 7.02 -20.37 18.71
N ALA A 151 7.89 -19.92 17.81
CA ALA A 151 8.71 -20.79 16.97
C ALA A 151 9.72 -21.61 17.80
N GLU A 152 10.36 -20.99 18.79
CA GLU A 152 11.29 -21.67 19.71
C GLU A 152 10.57 -22.74 20.56
N VAL A 153 9.39 -22.45 21.10
CA VAL A 153 8.55 -23.41 21.83
C VAL A 153 8.10 -24.55 20.91
N ALA A 154 7.66 -24.24 19.69
CA ALA A 154 7.28 -25.26 18.70
C ALA A 154 8.47 -26.16 18.34
N LEU A 155 9.67 -25.59 18.18
CA LEU A 155 10.90 -26.33 17.91
C LEU A 155 11.28 -27.26 19.08
N TRP A 156 11.23 -26.74 20.32
CA TRP A 156 11.46 -27.53 21.53
C TRP A 156 10.49 -28.70 21.66
N ASN A 157 9.20 -28.46 21.41
CA ASN A 157 8.19 -29.52 21.40
C ASN A 157 8.51 -30.58 20.33
N LEU A 158 8.87 -30.19 19.11
CA LEU A 158 9.24 -31.15 18.06
C LEU A 158 10.48 -31.99 18.40
N GLN A 159 11.48 -31.40 19.07
CA GLN A 159 12.66 -32.11 19.54
C GLN A 159 12.32 -33.08 20.68
N TYR A 160 11.51 -32.65 21.65
CA TYR A 160 11.08 -33.47 22.78
C TYR A 160 10.30 -34.72 22.33
N TRP A 161 9.32 -34.55 21.41
CA TRP A 161 8.54 -35.68 20.88
C TRP A 161 9.35 -36.63 19.99
N LYS A 162 10.39 -36.14 19.30
CA LYS A 162 11.34 -37.01 18.58
C LYS A 162 12.16 -37.88 19.54
N CYS A 163 12.59 -37.36 20.69
CA CYS A 163 13.34 -38.13 21.69
C CYS A 163 12.49 -39.19 22.40
N VAL A 164 11.22 -38.90 22.69
CA VAL A 164 10.32 -39.85 23.37
C VAL A 164 9.80 -40.94 22.42
N GLY A 165 9.55 -40.61 21.15
CA GLY A 165 9.12 -41.60 20.13
C GLY A 165 10.19 -42.63 19.74
N LEU A 166 11.48 -42.33 19.94
CA LEU A 166 12.59 -43.25 19.71
C LEU A 166 12.79 -44.28 20.83
N HIS A 167 12.12 -44.12 21.97
CA HIS A 167 12.25 -45.02 23.13
C HIS A 167 11.04 -45.96 23.35
N ALA A 168 9.96 -45.81 22.59
CA ALA A 168 8.75 -46.65 22.70
C ALA A 168 8.65 -47.73 21.61
N GLY A 169 9.72 -47.95 20.84
CA GLY A 169 9.81 -48.99 19.81
C GLY A 169 10.95 -49.96 20.09
N LEU A 170 10.85 -50.72 21.18
CA LEU A 170 11.59 -51.97 21.44
C LEU A 170 10.61 -53.03 21.92
#